data_AF-E8RPP3-F1
#
_entry.id   AF-E8RPP3-F1
#
_cell.length_a   1.000
_cell.length_b   1.000
_cell.length_c   1.000
_cell.angle_alpha   90.00
_cell.angle_beta   90.00
_cell.angle_gamma   90.00
#
_symmetry.space_group_name_H-M   'P 1'
#
loop_
_entity.id
_entity.type
_entity.pdbx_description
1 polymer ?
#
loop_
_entity_poly.entity_id
_entity_poly.type
_entity_poly.pdbx_seq_one_letter_code
_entity_poly.pdbx_strand_id
1 'polypeptide(L)'
;MEGVGRHADARSQRDFFVSEEDEALWLKLEYFPTPPWAVRAMAEQMPSVFQDPKLQRVFEPAAGRGHIYEPLRQIGLERGFEVRGQDIYAHDPAKGFAVGDFLFPGVTYPGVDVVVTNPPFKLAADFVQRGLEIAADVILLCRLSFLNTAARHDLHFNNSVGNLTTLLPCIERVPMVLGRYDPQASTATEYAWFHYRRGYTGAPVVKPIPPGSRTRHQRPEDVRI
;
A
#
# COMPACT_ATOMS: atom_id res chain seq x y z
N MET A 1 20.26 50.61 -8.33
CA MET A 1 21.16 49.49 -7.98
C MET A 1 20.70 48.99 -6.63
N GLU A 2 20.11 47.82 -6.42
CA GLU A 2 19.83 46.65 -7.25
C GLU A 2 18.48 46.08 -6.81
N GLY A 3 17.71 45.57 -7.76
CA GLY A 3 16.44 44.91 -7.53
C GLY A 3 16.56 43.39 -7.55
N VAL A 4 15.70 42.77 -6.75
CA VAL A 4 14.88 41.59 -7.08
C VAL A 4 15.61 40.30 -7.53
N GLY A 5 15.39 39.25 -6.73
CA GLY A 5 14.99 37.95 -7.28
C GLY A 5 16.06 36.87 -7.30
N ARG A 6 16.08 36.05 -6.24
CA ARG A 6 16.45 34.62 -6.35
C ARG A 6 15.42 33.77 -5.62
N HIS A 7 14.19 33.77 -6.14
CA HIS A 7 13.38 32.56 -6.07
C HIS A 7 13.94 31.62 -7.14
N ALA A 8 14.93 30.82 -6.76
CA ALA A 8 15.28 29.64 -7.53
C ALA A 8 14.05 28.74 -7.55
N ASP A 9 13.44 28.64 -8.72
CA ASP A 9 12.26 27.85 -8.99
C ASP A 9 12.54 26.40 -8.63
N ALA A 10 11.88 25.89 -7.57
CA ALA A 10 11.99 24.51 -7.10
C ALA A 10 11.48 23.47 -8.13
N ARG A 11 11.11 23.91 -9.34
CA ARG A 11 10.79 23.09 -10.50
C ARG A 11 12.02 22.66 -11.31
N SER A 12 13.23 23.16 -11.01
CA SER A 12 14.43 22.94 -11.85
C SER A 12 15.30 21.73 -11.48
N GLN A 13 14.78 20.77 -10.70
CA GLN A 13 15.37 19.44 -10.53
C GLN A 13 14.33 18.35 -10.82
N ARG A 14 13.58 18.49 -11.92
CA ARG A 14 12.96 17.32 -12.53
C ARG A 14 14.10 16.42 -13.00
N ASP A 15 14.19 15.22 -12.46
CA ASP A 15 15.06 14.17 -12.96
C ASP A 15 14.96 14.16 -14.49
N PHE A 16 16.09 14.32 -15.17
CA PHE A 16 16.25 14.51 -16.62
C PHE A 16 15.77 13.31 -17.47
N PHE A 17 14.99 12.38 -16.92
CA PHE A 17 14.75 11.05 -17.49
C PHE A 17 13.31 10.53 -17.42
N VAL A 18 12.34 11.27 -16.87
CA VAL A 18 10.92 10.85 -16.93
C VAL A 18 10.28 11.42 -18.19
N SER A 19 9.86 10.55 -19.11
CA SER A 19 9.13 10.98 -20.31
C SER A 19 7.68 11.35 -19.98
N GLU A 20 7.05 12.17 -20.82
CA GLU A 20 5.61 12.45 -20.70
C GLU A 20 4.77 11.17 -20.83
N GLU A 21 5.26 10.19 -21.59
CA GLU A 21 4.63 8.87 -21.74
C GLU A 21 4.69 8.06 -20.44
N ASP A 22 5.82 8.09 -19.72
CA ASP A 22 5.96 7.45 -18.41
C ASP A 22 5.04 8.09 -17.37
N GLU A 23 4.97 9.43 -17.34
CA GLU A 23 4.08 10.14 -16.41
C GLU A 23 2.61 9.82 -16.70
N ALA A 24 2.21 9.82 -17.97
CA ALA A 24 0.86 9.45 -18.39
C ALA A 24 0.52 7.99 -18.04
N LEU A 25 1.46 7.06 -18.22
CA LEU A 25 1.30 5.67 -17.83
C LEU A 25 1.16 5.54 -16.30
N TRP A 26 2.00 6.20 -15.52
CA TRP A 26 1.92 6.16 -14.06
C TRP A 26 0.62 6.77 -13.53
N LEU A 27 0.12 7.84 -14.16
CA LEU A 27 -1.21 8.40 -13.84
C LEU A 27 -2.32 7.39 -14.13
N LYS A 28 -2.26 6.70 -15.27
CA LYS A 28 -3.25 5.68 -15.66
C LYS A 28 -3.25 4.51 -14.67
N LEU A 29 -2.07 4.07 -14.24
CA LEU A 29 -1.89 2.96 -13.31
C LEU A 29 -2.03 3.36 -11.83
N GLU A 30 -2.18 4.65 -11.54
CA GLU A 30 -2.12 5.21 -10.17
C GLU A 30 -0.88 4.72 -9.39
N TYR A 31 0.30 4.79 -10.02
CA TYR A 31 1.55 4.32 -9.43
C TYR A 31 2.10 5.32 -8.39
N PHE A 32 1.80 5.05 -7.13
CA PHE A 32 2.19 5.86 -5.97
C PHE A 32 2.99 4.99 -4.98
N PRO A 33 4.34 4.97 -5.06
CA PRO A 33 5.17 4.22 -4.12
C PRO A 33 4.89 4.57 -2.66
N THR A 34 4.56 3.55 -1.88
CA THR A 34 4.29 3.68 -0.44
C THR A 34 5.59 3.81 0.34
N PRO A 35 5.76 4.78 1.24
CA PRO A 35 6.91 4.83 2.13
C PRO A 35 7.08 3.52 2.93
N PRO A 36 8.23 2.82 2.82
CA PRO A 36 8.42 1.51 3.46
C PRO A 36 8.23 1.52 4.98
N TRP A 37 8.57 2.63 5.65
CA TRP A 37 8.35 2.81 7.08
C TRP A 37 6.88 2.67 7.49
N ALA A 38 5.94 3.07 6.63
CA ALA A 38 4.50 3.01 6.92
C ALA A 38 4.00 1.55 6.94
N VAL A 39 4.65 0.68 6.17
CA VAL A 39 4.38 -0.77 6.11
C VAL A 39 4.85 -1.46 7.39
N ARG A 40 6.08 -1.16 7.82
CA ARG A 40 6.62 -1.66 9.09
C ARG A 40 5.79 -1.20 10.29
N ALA A 41 5.38 0.07 10.28
CA ALA A 41 4.52 0.63 11.32
C ALA A 41 3.13 -0.03 11.35
N MET A 42 2.53 -0.31 10.20
CA MET A 42 1.28 -1.07 10.12
C MET A 42 1.44 -2.49 10.67
N ALA A 43 2.50 -3.20 10.27
CA ALA A 43 2.75 -4.56 10.75
C ALA A 43 2.97 -4.62 12.27
N GLU A 44 3.67 -3.63 12.84
CA GLU A 44 3.83 -3.45 14.30
C GLU A 44 2.46 -3.31 15.01
N GLN A 45 1.51 -2.61 14.39
CA GLN A 45 0.16 -2.44 14.94
C GLN A 45 -0.72 -3.69 14.76
N MET A 46 -0.30 -4.70 13.99
CA MET A 46 -1.10 -5.87 13.66
C MET A 46 -0.43 -7.20 14.06
N PRO A 47 -0.06 -7.40 15.34
CA PRO A 47 0.63 -8.61 15.77
C PRO A 47 -0.23 -9.88 15.59
N SER A 48 -1.56 -9.76 15.66
CA SER A 48 -2.48 -10.87 15.40
C SER A 48 -2.49 -11.36 13.95
N VAL A 49 -1.85 -10.63 13.02
CA VAL A 49 -1.65 -11.04 11.63
C VAL A 49 -0.17 -11.38 11.42
N PHE A 50 0.74 -10.43 11.64
CA PHE A 50 2.16 -10.58 11.25
C PHE A 50 3.03 -11.34 12.27
N GLN A 51 2.49 -11.69 13.43
CA GLN A 51 3.15 -12.58 14.41
C GLN A 51 2.35 -13.87 14.63
N ASP A 52 1.32 -14.13 13.83
CA ASP A 52 0.62 -15.41 13.87
C ASP A 52 1.55 -16.51 13.36
N PRO A 53 1.89 -17.53 14.17
CA PRO A 53 2.74 -18.64 13.73
C PRO A 53 2.13 -19.46 12.58
N LYS A 54 0.83 -19.29 12.28
CA LYS A 54 0.16 -19.92 11.15
C LYS A 54 0.28 -19.14 9.85
N LEU A 55 0.74 -17.88 9.88
CA LEU A 55 0.96 -17.11 8.67
C LEU A 55 2.06 -17.77 7.83
N GLN A 56 1.75 -18.18 6.61
CA GLN A 56 2.70 -18.80 5.69
C GLN A 56 3.00 -17.90 4.48
N ARG A 57 2.00 -17.16 3.99
CA ARG A 57 2.14 -16.38 2.75
C ARG A 57 1.36 -15.08 2.76
N VAL A 58 2.09 -14.00 2.48
CA VAL A 58 1.55 -12.68 2.16
C VAL A 58 1.65 -12.43 0.66
N PHE A 59 0.64 -11.78 0.09
CA PHE A 59 0.60 -11.42 -1.32
C PHE A 59 0.36 -9.93 -1.53
N GLU A 60 1.17 -9.33 -2.41
CA GLU A 60 1.08 -7.93 -2.82
C GLU A 60 0.78 -7.84 -4.32
N PRO A 61 -0.50 -7.66 -4.70
CA PRO A 61 -0.95 -7.71 -6.09
C PRO A 61 -0.77 -6.41 -6.92
N ALA A 62 -0.31 -5.33 -6.29
CA ALA A 62 0.04 -4.07 -6.96
C ALA A 62 1.41 -3.61 -6.43
N ALA A 63 2.42 -4.42 -6.72
CA ALA A 63 3.74 -4.30 -6.10
C ALA A 63 4.53 -3.07 -6.55
N GLY A 64 4.24 -2.52 -7.72
CA GLY A 64 5.01 -1.46 -8.34
C GLY A 64 6.49 -1.85 -8.44
N ARG A 65 7.36 -1.05 -7.81
CA ARG A 65 8.81 -1.34 -7.66
C ARG A 65 9.17 -2.05 -6.36
N GLY A 66 8.18 -2.43 -5.56
CA GLY A 66 8.35 -3.25 -4.36
C GLY A 66 8.46 -2.47 -3.05
N HIS A 67 7.85 -1.29 -2.98
CA HIS A 67 7.94 -0.43 -1.80
C HIS A 67 7.10 -0.90 -0.60
N ILE A 68 6.05 -1.70 -0.85
CA ILE A 68 5.41 -2.50 0.20
C ILE A 68 6.08 -3.88 0.29
N TYR A 69 6.51 -4.42 -0.85
CA TYR A 69 7.01 -5.79 -0.93
C TYR A 69 8.27 -5.98 -0.10
N GLU A 70 9.24 -5.10 -0.25
CA GLU A 70 10.53 -5.23 0.40
C GLU A 70 10.45 -5.17 1.93
N PRO A 71 9.74 -4.19 2.56
CA PRO A 71 9.56 -4.23 4.02
C PRO A 71 8.77 -5.45 4.48
N LEU A 72 7.75 -5.91 3.75
CA LEU A 72 7.05 -7.16 4.10
C LEU A 72 7.97 -8.37 4.00
N ARG A 73 8.79 -8.46 2.96
CA ARG A 73 9.76 -9.55 2.74
C ARG A 73 10.76 -9.62 3.88
N GLN A 74 11.25 -8.46 4.34
CA GLN A 74 12.15 -8.38 5.49
C GLN A 74 11.46 -8.89 6.78
N ILE A 75 10.22 -8.49 7.03
CA ILE A 75 9.43 -9.02 8.16
C ILE A 75 9.22 -10.53 8.00
N GLY A 76 8.90 -11.00 6.79
CA GLY A 76 8.70 -12.42 6.50
C GLY A 76 9.95 -13.27 6.75
N LEU A 77 11.13 -12.77 6.39
CA LEU A 77 12.41 -13.42 6.71
C LEU A 77 12.63 -13.57 8.23
N GLU A 78 12.22 -12.57 9.02
CA GLU A 78 12.33 -12.61 10.49
C GLU A 78 11.25 -13.48 11.14
N ARG A 79 10.06 -13.58 10.54
CA ARG A 79 8.87 -14.21 11.13
C ARG A 79 8.52 -15.58 10.55
N GLY A 80 9.14 -15.98 9.44
CA GLY A 80 8.96 -17.30 8.83
C GLY A 80 7.83 -17.39 7.81
N PHE A 81 7.47 -16.31 7.11
CA PHE A 81 6.48 -16.32 6.02
C PHE A 81 7.05 -15.82 4.69
N GLU A 82 6.49 -16.31 3.59
CA GLU A 82 6.82 -15.93 2.23
C GLU A 82 6.04 -14.66 1.82
N VAL A 83 6.66 -13.78 1.02
CA VAL A 83 5.98 -12.66 0.37
C VAL A 83 6.07 -12.83 -1.13
N ARG A 84 4.92 -12.75 -1.81
CA ARG A 84 4.84 -12.76 -3.28
C ARG A 84 4.41 -11.39 -3.79
N GLY A 85 5.09 -10.91 -4.82
CA GLY A 85 4.75 -9.66 -5.51
C GLY A 85 4.24 -9.93 -6.92
N GLN A 86 3.18 -9.22 -7.31
CA GLN A 86 2.66 -9.14 -8.67
C GLN A 86 2.30 -7.69 -8.97
N ASP A 87 2.36 -7.31 -10.23
CA ASP A 87 1.78 -6.05 -10.69
C ASP A 87 1.16 -6.22 -12.09
N ILE A 88 0.22 -5.37 -12.47
CA ILE A 88 -0.33 -5.36 -13.83
C ILE A 88 0.72 -4.89 -14.85
N TYR A 89 1.74 -4.17 -14.38
CA TYR A 89 2.82 -3.64 -15.21
C TYR A 89 4.21 -3.86 -14.57
N ALA A 90 5.19 -4.20 -15.40
CA ALA A 90 6.58 -4.32 -14.96
C ALA A 90 7.25 -2.95 -14.77
N HIS A 91 6.96 -2.28 -13.64
CA HIS A 91 7.52 -0.94 -13.31
C HIS A 91 9.05 -0.91 -13.19
N ASP A 92 9.65 -2.05 -12.86
CA ASP A 92 11.09 -2.31 -12.91
C ASP A 92 11.30 -3.80 -13.21
N PRO A 93 11.67 -4.17 -14.45
CA PRO A 93 11.92 -5.56 -14.82
C PRO A 93 12.99 -6.26 -13.96
N ALA A 94 13.92 -5.52 -13.36
CA ALA A 94 14.97 -6.09 -12.51
C ALA A 94 14.43 -6.63 -11.17
N LYS A 95 13.24 -6.20 -10.74
CA LYS A 95 12.56 -6.76 -9.54
C LYS A 95 12.00 -8.15 -9.77
N GLY A 96 11.74 -8.53 -11.02
CA GLY A 96 11.27 -9.88 -11.37
C GLY A 96 9.88 -10.23 -10.83
N PHE A 97 9.02 -9.25 -10.52
CA PHE A 97 7.64 -9.52 -10.13
C PHE A 97 6.85 -10.16 -11.27
N ALA A 98 5.91 -11.04 -10.92
CA ALA A 98 4.96 -11.57 -11.89
C ALA A 98 4.13 -10.42 -12.50
N VAL A 99 3.87 -10.48 -13.81
CA VAL A 99 3.01 -9.51 -14.49
C VAL A 99 1.64 -10.12 -14.71
N GLY A 100 0.59 -9.44 -14.23
CA GLY A 100 -0.80 -9.82 -14.49
C GLY A 100 -1.80 -8.95 -13.75
N ASP A 101 -3.03 -8.95 -14.24
CA ASP A 101 -4.13 -8.24 -13.60
C ASP A 101 -4.72 -9.06 -12.43
N PHE A 102 -4.63 -8.51 -11.21
CA PHE A 102 -5.16 -9.14 -9.99
C PHE A 102 -6.68 -9.36 -10.03
N LEU A 103 -7.39 -8.46 -10.71
CA LEU A 103 -8.84 -8.51 -10.85
C LEU A 103 -9.28 -9.40 -12.02
N PHE A 104 -8.35 -10.00 -12.77
CA PHE A 104 -8.70 -10.86 -13.89
C PHE A 104 -9.46 -12.11 -13.39
N PRO A 105 -10.70 -12.34 -13.86
CA PRO A 105 -11.50 -13.48 -13.43
C PRO A 105 -10.83 -14.82 -13.73
N GLY A 106 -10.94 -15.77 -12.81
CA GLY A 106 -10.49 -17.15 -13.01
C GLY A 106 -9.01 -17.43 -12.72
N VAL A 107 -8.18 -16.41 -12.47
CA VAL A 107 -6.83 -16.63 -11.90
C VAL A 107 -6.97 -17.16 -10.47
N THR A 108 -6.10 -18.09 -10.06
CA THR A 108 -6.11 -18.61 -8.68
C THR A 108 -4.80 -18.33 -7.98
N TYR A 109 -4.89 -18.08 -6.67
CA TYR A 109 -3.76 -17.73 -5.82
C TYR A 109 -3.69 -18.70 -4.63
N PRO A 110 -3.29 -19.96 -4.86
CA PRO A 110 -3.37 -21.00 -3.84
C PRO A 110 -2.45 -20.71 -2.65
N GLY A 111 -3.00 -20.89 -1.45
CA GLY A 111 -2.28 -20.75 -0.18
C GLY A 111 -1.80 -19.33 0.10
N VAL A 112 -2.53 -18.30 -0.33
CA VAL A 112 -2.37 -16.92 0.16
C VAL A 112 -3.17 -16.78 1.44
N ASP A 113 -2.53 -16.36 2.53
CA ASP A 113 -3.20 -16.15 3.81
C ASP A 113 -3.67 -14.69 3.96
N VAL A 114 -2.82 -13.76 3.51
CA VAL A 114 -3.02 -12.32 3.67
C VAL A 114 -2.71 -11.59 2.36
N VAL A 115 -3.59 -10.68 1.95
CA VAL A 115 -3.29 -9.69 0.90
C VAL A 115 -2.91 -8.36 1.56
N VAL A 116 -1.77 -7.77 1.16
CA VAL A 116 -1.34 -6.45 1.62
C VAL A 116 -0.91 -5.61 0.43
N THR A 117 -1.52 -4.44 0.20
CA THR A 117 -1.12 -3.57 -0.92
C THR A 117 -1.58 -2.12 -0.78
N ASN A 118 -1.06 -1.25 -1.64
CA ASN A 118 -1.59 0.07 -1.94
C ASN A 118 -2.20 -0.01 -3.34
N PRO A 119 -3.51 -0.27 -3.48
CA PRO A 119 -4.13 -0.50 -4.77
C PRO A 119 -4.26 0.81 -5.57
N PRO A 120 -4.50 0.74 -6.89
CA PRO A 120 -5.08 1.87 -7.61
C PRO A 120 -6.36 2.33 -6.90
N PHE A 121 -6.40 3.59 -6.46
CA PHE A 121 -7.45 4.10 -5.57
C PHE A 121 -8.87 3.94 -6.13
N LYS A 122 -9.02 4.00 -7.47
CA LYS A 122 -10.30 3.79 -8.13
C LYS A 122 -10.82 2.36 -8.02
N LEU A 123 -9.91 1.39 -7.88
CA LEU A 123 -10.19 -0.06 -7.86
C LEU A 123 -10.10 -0.65 -6.44
N ALA A 124 -9.90 0.18 -5.42
CA ALA A 124 -9.69 -0.29 -4.05
C ALA A 124 -10.81 -1.19 -3.52
N ALA A 125 -12.07 -0.92 -3.87
CA ALA A 125 -13.21 -1.77 -3.48
C ALA A 125 -13.17 -3.15 -4.15
N ASP A 126 -12.81 -3.20 -5.43
CA ASP A 126 -12.67 -4.46 -6.18
C ASP A 126 -11.50 -5.29 -5.62
N PHE A 127 -10.41 -4.63 -5.22
CA PHE A 127 -9.29 -5.27 -4.53
C PHE A 127 -9.69 -5.86 -3.17
N VAL A 128 -10.57 -5.21 -2.41
CA VAL A 128 -11.14 -5.79 -1.17
C VAL A 128 -11.90 -7.07 -1.50
N GLN A 129 -12.86 -7.00 -2.43
CA GLN A 129 -13.71 -8.14 -2.78
C GLN A 129 -12.85 -9.32 -3.28
N ARG A 130 -11.97 -9.05 -4.23
CA ARG A 130 -11.08 -10.05 -4.80
C ARG A 130 -10.12 -10.64 -3.76
N GLY A 131 -9.56 -9.79 -2.90
CA GLY A 131 -8.70 -10.24 -1.81
C GLY A 131 -9.44 -11.18 -0.85
N LEU A 132 -10.69 -10.84 -0.50
CA LEU A 132 -11.50 -11.65 0.41
C LEU A 132 -11.91 -13.00 -0.18
N GLU A 133 -11.93 -13.16 -1.51
CA GLU A 133 -12.12 -14.47 -2.16
C GLU A 133 -10.92 -15.40 -1.98
N ILE A 134 -9.70 -14.86 -1.91
CA ILE A 134 -8.47 -15.67 -1.94
C ILE A 134 -7.73 -15.76 -0.59
N ALA A 135 -7.88 -14.76 0.28
CA ALA A 135 -7.18 -14.64 1.55
C ALA A 135 -8.13 -14.50 2.75
N ALA A 136 -7.65 -14.86 3.94
CA ALA A 136 -8.39 -14.66 5.18
C ALA A 136 -8.41 -13.18 5.61
N ASP A 137 -7.29 -12.49 5.39
CA ASP A 137 -7.11 -11.08 5.73
C ASP A 137 -6.73 -10.26 4.50
N VAL A 138 -7.30 -9.06 4.35
CA VAL A 138 -6.98 -8.10 3.29
C VAL A 138 -6.68 -6.75 3.92
N ILE A 139 -5.49 -6.21 3.65
CA ILE A 139 -4.98 -4.99 4.27
C ILE A 139 -4.58 -4.01 3.16
N LEU A 140 -5.30 -2.90 3.04
CA LEU A 140 -5.11 -1.94 1.96
C LEU A 140 -4.73 -0.57 2.51
N LEU A 141 -3.71 0.07 1.94
CA LEU A 141 -3.46 1.48 2.18
C LEU A 141 -4.37 2.30 1.26
N CYS A 142 -5.29 3.07 1.84
CA CYS A 142 -6.19 3.94 1.09
C CYS A 142 -6.23 5.34 1.71
N ARG A 143 -6.68 6.32 0.93
CA ARG A 143 -7.04 7.64 1.47
C ARG A 143 -8.17 7.46 2.49
N LEU A 144 -8.20 8.27 3.54
CA LEU A 144 -9.25 8.18 4.58
C LEU A 144 -10.67 8.34 3.99
N SER A 145 -10.80 9.10 2.91
CA SER A 145 -12.05 9.25 2.14
C SER A 145 -12.62 7.95 1.56
N PHE A 146 -11.85 6.85 1.57
CA PHE A 146 -12.34 5.52 1.21
C PHE A 146 -13.43 5.01 2.17
N LEU A 147 -13.60 5.62 3.35
CA LEU A 147 -14.76 5.37 4.22
C LEU A 147 -16.09 5.84 3.62
N ASN A 148 -16.05 6.80 2.70
CA ASN A 148 -17.23 7.55 2.30
C ASN A 148 -17.95 6.90 1.11
N THR A 149 -19.23 7.26 0.96
CA THR A 149 -20.26 6.79 -0.01
C THR A 149 -21.08 5.59 0.50
N ALA A 150 -22.32 5.47 -0.01
CA ALA A 150 -23.22 4.37 0.35
C ALA A 150 -22.65 3.00 -0.04
N ALA A 151 -22.11 2.87 -1.26
CA ALA A 151 -21.52 1.60 -1.71
C ALA A 151 -20.34 1.16 -0.83
N ARG A 152 -19.51 2.11 -0.35
CA ARG A 152 -18.40 1.77 0.55
C ARG A 152 -18.85 1.52 1.97
N HIS A 153 -19.92 2.17 2.44
CA HIS A 153 -20.56 1.79 3.69
C HIS A 153 -20.93 0.30 3.66
N ASP A 154 -21.56 -0.17 2.58
CA ASP A 154 -21.91 -1.59 2.47
C ASP A 154 -20.68 -2.49 2.38
N LEU A 155 -19.63 -2.09 1.66
CA LEU A 155 -18.35 -2.81 1.63
C LEU A 155 -17.74 -2.95 3.04
N HIS A 156 -17.80 -1.91 3.87
CA HIS A 156 -17.16 -1.87 5.18
C HIS A 156 -17.98 -2.60 6.25
N PHE A 157 -19.31 -2.53 6.19
CA PHE A 157 -20.19 -2.91 7.30
C PHE A 157 -21.26 -3.96 6.94
N ASN A 158 -21.58 -4.14 5.65
CA ASN A 158 -22.65 -5.02 5.18
C ASN A 158 -22.18 -6.00 4.09
N ASN A 159 -20.89 -6.33 4.04
CA ASN A 159 -20.33 -7.20 3.02
C ASN A 159 -20.55 -8.67 3.40
N SER A 160 -21.28 -9.40 2.55
CA SER A 160 -21.58 -10.82 2.75
C SER A 160 -20.35 -11.74 2.89
N VAL A 161 -19.20 -11.36 2.34
CA VAL A 161 -17.96 -12.15 2.41
C VAL A 161 -17.16 -11.86 3.67
N GLY A 162 -17.19 -10.62 4.15
CA GLY A 162 -16.42 -10.17 5.31
C GLY A 162 -16.27 -8.65 5.36
N ASN A 163 -16.38 -8.10 6.57
CA ASN A 163 -16.36 -6.67 6.84
C ASN A 163 -14.97 -6.12 7.19
N LEU A 164 -14.89 -4.80 7.26
CA LEU A 164 -13.78 -4.08 7.87
C LEU A 164 -13.70 -4.46 9.35
N THR A 165 -12.53 -4.92 9.81
CA THR A 165 -12.30 -5.29 11.22
C THR A 165 -11.41 -4.29 11.94
N THR A 166 -10.43 -3.70 11.26
CA THR A 166 -9.54 -2.70 11.87
C THR A 166 -9.30 -1.56 10.88
N LEU A 167 -9.48 -0.33 11.34
CA LEU A 167 -9.02 0.87 10.64
C LEU A 167 -7.78 1.40 11.36
N LEU A 168 -6.69 1.61 10.63
CA LEU A 168 -5.44 2.14 11.17
C LEU A 168 -5.09 3.49 10.53
N PRO A 169 -5.65 4.61 11.02
CA PRO A 169 -5.28 5.94 10.54
C PRO A 169 -3.79 6.23 10.77
N CYS A 170 -3.11 6.73 9.75
CA CYS A 170 -1.73 7.20 9.87
C CYS A 170 -1.72 8.60 10.47
N ILE A 171 -1.26 8.74 11.72
CA ILE A 171 -1.20 10.06 12.38
C ILE A 171 -0.08 10.93 11.78
N GLU A 172 1.03 10.31 11.39
CA GLU A 172 2.06 10.96 10.59
C GLU A 172 1.72 10.88 9.10
N ARG A 173 2.05 11.93 8.34
CA ARG A 173 1.79 11.98 6.89
C ARG A 173 2.59 10.89 6.18
N VAL A 174 1.92 10.17 5.28
CA VAL A 174 2.50 9.16 4.39
C VAL A 174 2.56 9.77 2.98
N PRO A 175 3.58 10.60 2.67
CA PRO A 175 3.67 11.24 1.37
C PRO A 175 3.90 10.19 0.29
N MET A 176 3.06 10.21 -0.74
CA MET A 176 3.23 9.39 -1.93
C MET A 176 3.26 10.30 -3.14
N VAL A 177 4.33 10.20 -3.92
CA VAL A 177 4.54 11.00 -5.12
C VAL A 177 4.39 10.09 -6.33
N LEU A 178 3.77 10.60 -7.39
CA LEU A 178 3.60 9.83 -8.61
C LEU A 178 4.96 9.33 -9.12
N GLY A 179 5.06 8.02 -9.38
CA GLY A 179 6.21 7.44 -10.05
C GLY A 179 7.46 7.22 -9.21
N ARG A 180 7.55 7.79 -8.00
CA ARG A 180 8.77 7.74 -7.20
C ARG A 180 8.51 7.77 -5.70
N TYR A 181 9.43 7.15 -4.97
CA TYR A 181 9.57 7.37 -3.54
C TYR A 181 10.49 8.56 -3.29
N ASP A 182 9.99 9.52 -2.52
CA ASP A 182 10.75 10.69 -2.09
C ASP A 182 10.61 10.81 -0.55
N PRO A 183 11.67 10.49 0.22
CA PRO A 183 11.62 10.57 1.67
C PRO A 183 11.46 12.00 2.18
N GLN A 184 11.78 13.03 1.39
CA GLN A 184 11.64 14.44 1.80
C GLN A 184 10.30 15.04 1.38
N ALA A 185 9.48 14.31 0.62
CA ALA A 185 8.18 14.78 0.21
C ALA A 185 7.24 15.03 1.41
N SER A 186 6.29 15.93 1.17
CA SER A 186 5.18 16.19 2.08
C SER A 186 3.91 16.29 1.26
N THR A 187 2.83 15.66 1.73
CA THR A 187 1.50 15.74 1.10
C THR A 187 0.47 15.94 2.19
N ALA A 188 -0.60 16.67 1.88
CA ALA A 188 -1.71 16.91 2.82
C ALA A 188 -2.72 15.76 2.89
N THR A 189 -2.53 14.71 2.08
CA THR A 189 -3.48 13.59 2.02
C THR A 189 -3.43 12.77 3.31
N GLU A 190 -4.62 12.38 3.77
CA GLU A 190 -4.81 11.52 4.94
C GLU A 190 -4.96 10.08 4.47
N TYR A 191 -4.14 9.19 5.01
CA TYR A 191 -4.15 7.77 4.67
C TYR A 191 -4.45 6.93 5.91
N ALA A 192 -5.04 5.76 5.68
CA ALA A 192 -5.22 4.74 6.68
C ALA A 192 -5.00 3.37 6.05
N TRP A 193 -4.58 2.40 6.86
CA TRP A 193 -4.66 1.00 6.48
C TRP A 193 -6.05 0.46 6.84
N PHE A 194 -6.71 -0.18 5.88
CA PHE A 194 -8.01 -0.79 6.01
C PHE A 194 -7.84 -2.30 6.04
N HIS A 195 -8.13 -2.91 7.19
CA HIS A 195 -8.02 -4.35 7.39
C HIS A 195 -9.42 -4.99 7.37
N TYR A 196 -9.68 -5.80 6.36
CA TYR A 196 -10.86 -6.65 6.22
C TYR A 196 -10.51 -8.08 6.57
N ARG A 197 -11.51 -8.80 7.09
CA ARG A 197 -11.37 -10.22 7.43
C ARG A 197 -12.56 -11.01 6.89
N ARG A 198 -12.26 -12.11 6.20
CA ARG A 198 -13.29 -13.03 5.70
C ARG A 198 -14.14 -13.55 6.85
N GLY A 199 -15.46 -13.53 6.69
CA GLY A 199 -16.44 -13.97 7.68
C GLY A 199 -16.60 -13.05 8.89
N TYR A 200 -15.86 -11.93 8.98
CA TYR A 200 -16.05 -10.98 10.06
C TYR A 200 -17.33 -10.17 9.87
N THR A 201 -18.18 -10.13 10.88
CA THR A 201 -19.48 -9.42 10.88
C THR A 201 -19.62 -8.42 12.03
N GLY A 202 -18.55 -8.22 12.82
CA GLY A 202 -18.54 -7.30 13.96
C GLY A 202 -18.32 -5.84 13.56
N ALA A 203 -18.32 -4.97 14.57
CA ALA A 203 -17.99 -3.55 14.40
C ALA A 203 -16.46 -3.34 14.36
N PRO A 204 -15.93 -2.56 13.40
CA PRO A 204 -14.50 -2.34 13.31
C PRO A 204 -13.95 -1.57 14.51
N VAL A 205 -12.69 -1.82 14.84
CA VAL A 205 -11.94 -1.03 15.82
C VAL A 205 -11.02 -0.05 15.13
N VAL A 206 -10.77 1.10 15.76
CA VAL A 206 -9.80 2.09 15.29
C VAL A 206 -8.51 1.92 16.07
N LYS A 207 -7.41 1.64 15.38
CA LYS A 207 -6.07 1.47 15.97
C LYS A 207 -5.06 2.34 15.23
N PRO A 208 -4.92 3.63 15.59
CA PRO A 208 -4.06 4.56 14.87
C PRO A 208 -2.59 4.14 14.88
N ILE A 209 -1.89 4.40 13.77
CA ILE A 209 -0.42 4.34 13.73
C ILE A 209 0.11 5.59 14.43
N PRO A 210 0.79 5.47 15.58
CA PRO A 210 1.09 6.60 16.45
C PRO A 210 2.21 7.51 15.91
N PRO A 211 2.36 8.74 16.43
CA PRO A 211 3.51 9.59 16.15
C PRO A 211 4.87 8.92 16.43
N GLY A 212 5.91 9.40 15.74
CA GLY A 212 7.26 8.87 15.83
C GLY A 212 7.45 7.51 15.14
N SER A 213 6.43 6.99 14.45
CA SER A 213 6.53 5.74 13.71
C SER A 213 7.49 5.88 12.54
N ARG A 214 7.45 7.02 11.84
CA ARG A 214 8.43 7.31 10.79
C ARG A 214 9.86 7.26 11.32
N THR A 215 10.13 7.92 12.44
CA THR A 215 11.47 7.92 13.07
C THR A 215 11.93 6.52 13.47
N ARG A 216 11.02 5.67 13.98
CA ARG A 216 11.35 4.29 14.38
C ARG A 216 11.59 3.35 13.21
N HIS A 217 10.87 3.55 12.10
CA HIS A 217 10.74 2.53 11.03
C HIS A 217 11.39 2.91 9.70
N GLN A 218 11.70 4.18 9.46
CA GLN A 218 12.40 4.61 8.25
C GLN A 218 13.85 4.15 8.28
N ARG A 219 14.30 3.53 7.20
CA ARG A 219 15.67 3.03 7.07
C ARG A 219 16.40 3.74 5.92
N PRO A 220 17.72 4.02 6.05
CA PRO A 220 18.47 4.68 4.98
C PRO A 220 18.46 3.93 3.65
N GLU A 221 18.40 2.61 3.68
CA GLU A 221 18.36 1.75 2.49
C GLU A 221 17.03 1.79 1.72
N ASP A 222 15.96 2.34 2.32
CA ASP A 222 14.64 2.44 1.69
C ASP A 222 14.69 3.24 0.36
N VAL A 223 15.65 4.16 0.21
CA VAL A 223 15.85 4.97 -1.01
C VAL A 223 16.38 4.18 -2.20
N ARG A 224 16.79 2.92 -2.00
CA ARG A 224 17.34 2.03 -3.03
C ARG A 224 16.31 1.04 -3.57
N ILE A 225 15.10 1.06 -3.03
CA ILE A 225 13.99 0.23 -3.51
C ILE A 225 13.49 0.80 -4.84
#